data_AF-A0A9D6N0R9-F1
#
_entry.id   AF-A0A9D6N0R9-F1
#
_cell.length_a   1.000
_cell.length_b   1.000
_cell.length_c   1.000
_cell.angle_alpha   90.00
_cell.angle_beta   90.00
_cell.angle_gamma   90.00
#
_symmetry.space_group_name_H-M   'P 1'
#
loop_
_entity.id
_entity.type
_entity.pdbx_description
1 polymer ?
#
loop_
_entity_poly.entity_id
_entity_poly.type
_entity_poly.pdbx_seq_one_letter_code
_entity_poly.pdbx_strand_id
1 'polypeptide(L)'
;MDRIWSQVVSEFRQVCLLKRQGKVEESERLLSGELTRNIALWSQEAPQDATTKRQTLHDMFVAEERRVEDAWQIQQMVLNEMRESVAAQVRAQIREELEAALAAYQPPPPQPPEPTRASEPSPEMASEDAPIAASSIESSSEASIDLRGAPHPMEEPPRELQPPEPLPAISPSQRGPSADDLPAVIDFIFAEHSGENFRREALAVA
;
A
#
# COMPACT_ATOMS: atom_id res chain seq x y z
N MET A 1 -30.53 -7.32 -11.00
CA MET A 1 -30.03 -5.93 -10.97
C MET A 1 -29.56 -5.53 -9.58
N ASP A 2 -30.43 -5.03 -8.69
CA ASP A 2 -30.03 -4.30 -7.46
C ASP A 2 -28.99 -5.02 -6.60
N ARG A 3 -29.09 -6.36 -6.49
CA ARG A 3 -28.12 -7.18 -5.74
C ARG A 3 -26.72 -7.18 -6.37
N ILE A 4 -26.61 -7.32 -7.70
CA ILE A 4 -25.31 -7.33 -8.40
C ILE A 4 -24.71 -5.93 -8.38
N TRP A 5 -25.52 -4.89 -8.61
CA TRP A 5 -25.07 -3.50 -8.47
C TRP A 5 -24.54 -3.21 -7.07
N SER A 6 -25.27 -3.61 -6.02
CA SER A 6 -24.82 -3.46 -4.62
C SER A 6 -23.50 -4.19 -4.36
N GLN A 7 -23.27 -5.33 -5.02
CA GLN A 7 -22.01 -6.07 -4.91
C GLN A 7 -20.86 -5.35 -5.61
N VAL A 8 -21.05 -4.84 -6.84
CA VAL A 8 -20.06 -4.02 -7.56
C VAL A 8 -19.65 -2.79 -6.74
N VAL A 9 -20.61 -2.07 -6.15
CA VAL A 9 -20.35 -0.93 -5.25
C VAL A 9 -19.55 -1.37 -4.01
N SER A 10 -19.91 -2.50 -3.39
CA SER A 10 -19.24 -2.99 -2.19
C SER A 10 -17.81 -3.48 -2.46
N GLU A 11 -17.58 -4.14 -3.59
CA GLU A 11 -16.25 -4.63 -4.00
C GLU A 11 -15.35 -3.47 -4.41
N PHE A 12 -15.87 -2.48 -5.14
CA PHE A 12 -15.12 -1.27 -5.46
C PHE A 12 -14.73 -0.46 -4.21
N ARG A 13 -15.67 -0.26 -3.25
CA ARG A 13 -15.34 0.32 -1.94
C ARG A 13 -14.21 -0.43 -1.25
N GLN A 14 -14.23 -1.76 -1.30
CA GLN A 14 -13.18 -2.58 -0.71
C GLN A 14 -11.83 -2.38 -1.43
N VAL A 15 -11.79 -2.25 -2.76
CA VAL A 15 -10.58 -1.86 -3.51
C VAL A 15 -10.03 -0.53 -3.00
N CYS A 16 -10.86 0.52 -2.88
CA CYS A 16 -10.44 1.82 -2.37
C CYS A 16 -9.85 1.74 -0.95
N LEU A 17 -10.50 0.99 -0.05
CA LEU A 17 -10.02 0.78 1.32
C LEU A 17 -8.69 0.00 1.38
N LEU A 18 -8.51 -1.01 0.52
CA LEU A 18 -7.26 -1.77 0.42
C LEU A 18 -6.11 -0.91 -0.10
N LYS A 19 -6.35 -0.10 -1.15
CA LYS A 19 -5.37 0.88 -1.66
C LYS A 19 -4.94 1.86 -0.56
N ARG A 20 -5.88 2.40 0.23
CA ARG A 20 -5.57 3.27 1.38
C ARG A 20 -4.82 2.59 2.52
N GLN A 21 -4.97 1.27 2.68
CA GLN A 21 -4.20 0.46 3.63
C GLN A 21 -2.81 0.04 3.10
N GLY A 22 -2.42 0.42 1.88
CA GLY A 22 -1.19 -0.02 1.24
C GLY A 22 -1.20 -1.48 0.76
N LYS A 23 -2.36 -2.15 0.78
CA LYS A 23 -2.54 -3.56 0.35
C LYS A 23 -2.79 -3.64 -1.14
N VAL A 24 -1.80 -3.21 -1.93
CA VAL A 24 -1.94 -3.03 -3.38
C VAL A 24 -2.28 -4.35 -4.07
N GLU A 25 -1.55 -5.43 -3.77
CA GLU A 25 -1.72 -6.75 -4.39
C GLU A 25 -3.11 -7.35 -4.13
N GLU A 26 -3.65 -7.12 -2.92
CA GLU A 26 -5.00 -7.56 -2.57
C GLU A 26 -6.06 -6.74 -3.33
N SER A 27 -5.83 -5.43 -3.51
CA SER A 27 -6.72 -4.56 -4.28
C SER A 27 -6.72 -4.89 -5.78
N GLU A 28 -5.55 -5.20 -6.35
CA GLU A 28 -5.41 -5.57 -7.76
C GLU A 28 -6.01 -6.96 -8.06
N ARG A 29 -5.89 -7.92 -7.12
CA ARG A 29 -6.59 -9.21 -7.22
C ARG A 29 -8.10 -9.03 -7.26
N LEU A 30 -8.65 -8.22 -6.37
CA LEU A 30 -10.10 -7.97 -6.29
C LEU A 30 -10.63 -7.23 -7.52
N LEU A 31 -9.85 -6.29 -8.05
CA LEU A 31 -10.17 -5.51 -9.25
C LEU A 31 -10.19 -6.40 -10.51
N SER A 32 -9.10 -7.14 -10.76
CA SER A 32 -8.95 -8.03 -11.93
C SER A 32 -9.82 -9.30 -11.86
N GLY A 33 -10.20 -9.74 -10.65
CA GLY A 33 -10.98 -10.95 -10.41
C GLY A 33 -12.49 -10.71 -10.28
N GLU A 34 -12.94 -10.55 -9.04
CA GLU A 34 -14.36 -10.53 -8.67
C GLU A 34 -15.09 -9.29 -9.21
N LEU A 35 -14.50 -8.10 -9.07
CA LEU A 35 -15.14 -6.85 -9.49
C LEU A 35 -15.39 -6.83 -11.00
N THR A 36 -14.38 -7.15 -11.81
CA THR A 36 -14.50 -7.24 -13.28
C THR A 36 -15.60 -8.22 -13.69
N ARG A 37 -15.69 -9.38 -13.02
CA ARG A 37 -16.74 -10.38 -13.26
C ARG A 37 -18.14 -9.84 -12.94
N ASN A 38 -18.30 -9.16 -11.82
CA ASN A 38 -19.60 -8.64 -11.39
C ASN A 38 -20.05 -7.43 -12.23
N ILE A 39 -19.12 -6.60 -12.70
CA ILE A 39 -19.39 -5.55 -13.70
C ILE A 39 -19.90 -6.17 -15.01
N ALA A 40 -19.27 -7.24 -15.49
CA ALA A 40 -19.70 -7.92 -16.71
C ALA A 40 -21.11 -8.54 -16.55
N LEU A 41 -21.42 -9.16 -15.40
CA LEU A 41 -22.75 -9.69 -15.10
C LEU A 41 -23.82 -8.58 -15.01
N TRP A 42 -23.52 -7.48 -14.31
CA TRP A 42 -24.42 -6.32 -14.25
C TRP A 42 -24.67 -5.72 -15.64
N SER A 43 -23.62 -5.58 -16.46
CA SER A 43 -23.71 -5.04 -17.82
C SER A 43 -24.58 -5.90 -18.75
N GLN A 44 -24.63 -7.23 -18.54
CA GLN A 44 -25.49 -8.14 -19.29
C GLN A 44 -26.97 -8.03 -18.88
N GLU A 45 -27.27 -7.85 -17.58
CA GLU A 45 -28.66 -7.67 -17.11
C GLU A 45 -29.22 -6.28 -17.45
N ALA A 46 -28.38 -5.26 -17.42
CA ALA A 46 -28.76 -3.85 -17.57
C ALA A 46 -29.27 -3.54 -19.01
N PRO A 47 -30.52 -3.04 -19.18
CA PRO A 47 -31.11 -2.75 -20.51
C PRO A 47 -30.59 -1.46 -21.15
N GLN A 48 -29.77 -0.68 -20.45
CA GLN A 48 -29.18 0.57 -20.94
C GLN A 48 -28.16 0.32 -22.07
N ASP A 49 -27.89 1.35 -22.87
CA ASP A 49 -26.80 1.32 -23.83
C ASP A 49 -25.43 1.39 -23.15
N ALA A 50 -24.37 1.08 -23.90
CA ALA A 50 -23.01 1.01 -23.36
C ALA A 50 -22.47 2.37 -22.84
N THR A 51 -22.96 3.51 -23.38
CA THR A 51 -22.55 4.85 -22.93
C THR A 51 -23.13 5.14 -21.57
N THR A 52 -24.45 4.95 -21.39
CA THR A 52 -25.10 5.11 -20.08
C THR A 52 -24.54 4.13 -19.05
N LYS A 53 -24.24 2.88 -19.42
CA LYS A 53 -23.58 1.92 -18.52
C LYS A 53 -22.21 2.42 -18.05
N ARG A 54 -21.37 2.88 -18.98
CA ARG A 54 -20.03 3.42 -18.68
C ARG A 54 -20.12 4.65 -17.77
N GLN A 55 -21.02 5.58 -18.05
CA GLN A 55 -21.23 6.76 -17.21
C GLN A 55 -21.69 6.36 -15.80
N THR A 56 -22.64 5.42 -15.69
CA THR A 56 -23.15 4.93 -14.39
C THR A 56 -22.04 4.31 -13.53
N LEU A 57 -21.12 3.54 -14.14
CA LEU A 57 -19.95 2.99 -13.44
C LEU A 57 -18.97 4.09 -13.03
N HIS A 58 -18.65 5.02 -13.92
CA HIS A 58 -17.73 6.13 -13.66
C HIS A 58 -18.23 7.03 -12.51
N ASP A 59 -19.49 7.47 -12.56
CA ASP A 59 -20.12 8.30 -11.53
C ASP A 59 -20.09 7.61 -10.16
N MET A 60 -20.34 6.29 -10.14
CA MET A 60 -20.29 5.48 -8.93
C MET A 60 -18.88 5.33 -8.38
N PHE A 61 -17.88 5.07 -9.24
CA PHE A 61 -16.48 4.97 -8.83
C PHE A 61 -15.99 6.28 -8.23
N VAL A 62 -16.18 7.42 -8.92
CA VAL A 62 -15.80 8.75 -8.43
C VAL A 62 -16.50 9.09 -7.10
N ALA A 63 -17.79 8.74 -6.97
CA ALA A 63 -18.53 8.96 -5.73
C ALA A 63 -18.00 8.12 -4.56
N GLU A 64 -17.62 6.86 -4.80
CA GLU A 64 -17.14 5.98 -3.73
C GLU A 64 -15.66 6.23 -3.37
N GLU A 65 -14.79 6.56 -4.33
CA GLU A 65 -13.43 7.03 -4.04
C GLU A 65 -13.45 8.28 -3.16
N ARG A 66 -14.31 9.26 -3.49
CA ARG A 66 -14.50 10.45 -2.67
C ARG A 66 -15.02 10.13 -1.27
N ARG A 67 -16.02 9.24 -1.15
CA ARG A 67 -16.55 8.83 0.17
C ARG A 67 -15.49 8.17 1.05
N VAL A 68 -14.63 7.32 0.47
CA VAL A 68 -13.54 6.68 1.19
C VAL A 68 -12.47 7.70 1.58
N GLU A 69 -12.17 8.67 0.72
CA GLU A 69 -11.24 9.75 1.05
C GLU A 69 -11.76 10.70 2.14
N ASP A 70 -12.99 11.18 2.02
CA ASP A 70 -13.63 12.04 3.03
C ASP A 70 -13.64 11.34 4.41
N ALA A 71 -13.97 10.04 4.45
CA ALA A 71 -13.95 9.25 5.68
C ALA A 71 -12.53 9.04 6.23
N TRP A 72 -11.53 8.84 5.36
CA TRP A 72 -10.13 8.71 5.74
C TRP A 72 -9.58 10.01 6.33
N GLN A 73 -9.86 11.16 5.72
CA GLN A 73 -9.47 12.47 6.24
C GLN A 73 -10.06 12.73 7.63
N ILE A 74 -11.35 12.45 7.83
CA ILE A 74 -12.00 12.54 9.14
C ILE A 74 -11.31 11.62 10.17
N GLN A 75 -10.99 10.38 9.80
CA GLN A 75 -10.26 9.46 10.67
C GLN A 75 -8.88 10.02 11.08
N GLN A 76 -8.12 10.58 10.14
CA GLN A 76 -6.81 11.18 10.43
C GLN A 76 -6.92 12.41 11.34
N MET A 77 -7.92 13.27 11.14
CA MET A 77 -8.19 14.40 12.03
C MET A 77 -8.47 13.93 13.47
N VAL A 78 -9.38 12.96 13.64
CA VAL A 78 -9.73 12.40 14.96
C VAL A 78 -8.53 11.74 15.64
N LEU A 79 -7.73 10.95 14.90
CA LEU A 79 -6.53 10.32 15.45
C LEU A 79 -5.46 11.33 15.88
N ASN A 80 -5.28 12.43 15.14
CA ASN A 80 -4.34 13.49 15.50
C ASN A 80 -4.79 14.25 16.76
N GLU A 81 -6.06 14.67 16.82
CA GLU A 81 -6.67 15.30 18.01
C GLU A 81 -6.57 14.41 19.25
N MET A 82 -6.89 13.11 19.12
CA MET A 82 -6.73 12.14 20.20
C MET A 82 -5.26 12.00 20.65
N ARG A 83 -4.32 11.91 19.69
CA ARG A 83 -2.89 11.81 19.98
C ARG A 83 -2.37 13.03 20.72
N GLU A 84 -2.78 14.24 20.32
CA GLU A 84 -2.38 15.49 20.95
C GLU A 84 -2.97 15.65 22.36
N SER A 85 -4.25 15.30 22.52
CA SER A 85 -4.93 15.31 23.82
C SER A 85 -4.30 14.32 24.80
N VAL A 86 -4.08 13.06 24.39
CA VAL A 86 -3.41 12.03 25.22
C VAL A 86 -1.98 12.45 25.55
N ALA A 87 -1.23 12.96 24.58
CA ALA A 87 0.14 13.44 24.84
C ALA A 87 0.17 14.64 25.81
N ALA A 88 -0.84 15.51 25.79
CA ALA A 88 -0.97 16.59 26.77
C ALA A 88 -1.28 16.07 28.18
N GLN A 89 -2.21 15.12 28.30
CA GLN A 89 -2.57 14.48 29.57
C GLN A 89 -1.37 13.75 30.19
N VAL A 90 -0.67 12.93 29.41
CA VAL A 90 0.54 12.20 29.86
C VAL A 90 1.64 13.18 30.31
N ARG A 91 1.88 14.29 29.58
CA ARG A 91 2.84 15.32 30.01
C ARG A 91 2.44 16.04 31.30
N ALA A 92 1.13 16.23 31.54
CA ALA A 92 0.64 16.82 32.78
C ALA A 92 0.84 15.85 33.96
N GLN A 93 0.44 14.59 33.80
CA GLN A 93 0.61 13.56 34.84
C GLN A 93 2.08 13.32 35.19
N ILE A 94 2.97 13.19 34.20
CA ILE A 94 4.43 13.04 34.45
C ILE A 94 4.98 14.23 35.25
N ARG A 95 4.48 15.45 35.03
CA ARG A 95 4.91 16.62 35.78
C ARG A 95 4.42 16.57 37.23
N GLU A 96 3.15 16.25 37.46
CA GLU A 96 2.56 16.15 38.80
C GLU A 96 3.28 15.08 39.64
N GLU A 97 3.51 13.89 39.06
CA GLU A 97 4.26 12.80 39.71
C GLU A 97 5.73 13.20 40.00
N LEU A 98 6.37 13.93 39.08
CA LEU A 98 7.75 14.42 39.28
C LEU A 98 7.81 15.49 40.38
N GLU A 99 6.88 16.43 40.42
CA GLU A 99 6.78 17.46 41.46
C GLU A 99 6.51 16.82 42.83
N ALA A 100 5.61 15.82 42.90
CA ALA A 100 5.36 15.04 44.12
C ALA A 100 6.59 14.25 44.57
N ALA A 101 7.29 13.58 43.65
CA ALA A 101 8.52 12.84 43.96
C ALA A 101 9.65 13.75 44.46
N LEU A 102 9.81 14.94 43.87
CA LEU A 102 10.78 15.95 44.32
C LEU A 102 10.41 16.54 45.69
N ALA A 103 9.13 16.75 45.98
CA ALA A 103 8.66 17.21 47.29
C ALA A 103 8.85 16.15 48.40
N ALA A 104 8.70 14.86 48.06
CA ALA A 104 8.96 13.74 48.96
C ALA A 104 10.45 13.39 49.10
N TYR A 105 11.31 13.87 48.20
CA TYR A 105 12.74 13.58 48.21
C TYR A 105 13.46 14.30 49.36
N GLN A 106 13.77 13.54 50.42
CA GLN A 106 14.82 13.93 51.34
C GLN A 106 16.18 13.49 50.78
N PRO A 107 17.13 14.42 50.52
CA PRO A 107 18.48 14.02 50.18
C PRO A 107 19.08 13.21 51.34
N PRO A 108 19.90 12.17 51.05
CA PRO A 108 20.57 11.43 52.10
C PRO A 108 21.39 12.40 52.98
N PRO A 109 21.45 12.18 54.30
CA PRO A 109 22.24 13.03 55.17
C PRO A 109 23.69 13.03 54.69
N PRO A 110 24.41 14.17 54.78
CA PRO A 110 25.81 14.23 54.38
C PRO A 110 26.58 13.15 55.12
N GLN A 111 27.15 12.20 54.38
CA GLN A 111 27.94 11.15 55.00
C GLN A 111 29.08 11.82 55.77
N PRO A 112 29.37 11.39 57.02
CA PRO A 112 30.57 11.86 57.70
C PRO A 112 31.76 11.58 56.80
N PRO A 113 32.79 12.45 56.78
CA PRO A 113 33.96 12.25 55.94
C PRO A 113 34.50 10.84 56.24
N GLU A 114 34.55 9.99 55.21
CA GLU A 114 35.12 8.65 55.38
C GLU A 114 36.52 8.84 55.98
N PRO A 115 36.83 8.20 57.12
CA PRO A 115 38.15 8.31 57.70
C PRO A 115 39.12 7.82 56.64
N THR A 116 40.03 8.69 56.20
CA THR A 116 40.93 8.45 55.07
C THR A 116 41.63 7.11 55.26
N ARG A 117 41.08 6.06 54.65
CA ARG A 117 41.62 4.72 54.79
C ARG A 117 42.89 4.73 53.98
N ALA A 118 44.01 4.88 54.69
CA ALA A 118 45.34 4.96 54.10
C ALA A 118 45.47 3.83 53.09
N SER A 119 45.79 4.18 51.85
CA SER A 119 45.78 3.26 50.72
C SER A 119 46.65 2.05 51.04
N GLU A 120 46.02 0.92 51.35
CA GLU A 120 46.71 -0.36 51.35
C GLU A 120 47.17 -0.61 49.91
N PRO A 121 48.47 -0.86 49.68
CA PRO A 121 48.99 -1.02 48.33
C PRO A 121 48.36 -2.25 47.69
N SER A 122 47.62 -2.03 46.61
CA SER A 122 47.02 -3.10 45.81
C SER A 122 48.13 -4.03 45.30
N PRO A 123 48.08 -5.35 45.58
CA PRO A 123 48.99 -6.29 44.94
C PRO A 123 48.65 -6.35 43.45
N GLU A 124 49.65 -5.96 42.67
CA GLU A 124 49.73 -6.14 41.23
C GLU A 124 49.77 -7.63 40.86
N MET A 125 49.64 -7.94 39.56
CA MET A 125 49.83 -9.26 38.92
C MET A 125 48.60 -10.21 38.90
N ALA A 126 47.88 -10.18 37.78
CA ALA A 126 47.90 -11.31 36.84
C ALA A 126 47.30 -10.88 35.47
N SER A 127 48.15 -10.78 34.45
CA SER A 127 47.71 -10.88 33.06
C SER A 127 47.39 -12.34 32.74
N GLU A 128 46.33 -12.61 31.96
CA GLU A 128 46.41 -13.66 30.95
C GLU A 128 45.53 -13.35 29.74
N ASP A 129 46.12 -13.47 28.55
CA ASP A 129 45.48 -13.34 27.25
C ASP A 129 44.55 -14.54 26.96
N ALA A 130 43.40 -14.30 26.31
CA ALA A 130 42.75 -15.31 25.47
C ALA A 130 41.87 -14.64 24.39
N PRO A 131 41.68 -15.28 23.22
CA PRO A 131 41.58 -14.50 21.98
C PRO A 131 40.20 -14.45 21.31
N ILE A 132 40.16 -13.57 20.30
CA ILE A 132 39.09 -13.34 19.34
C ILE A 132 38.61 -14.64 18.68
N ALA A 133 37.29 -14.87 18.66
CA ALA A 133 36.65 -15.84 17.79
C ALA A 133 35.48 -15.19 17.03
N ALA A 134 35.78 -14.68 15.82
CA ALA A 134 34.74 -14.28 14.88
C ALA A 134 34.10 -15.54 14.28
N SER A 135 32.77 -15.60 14.28
CA SER A 135 31.98 -16.69 13.67
C SER A 135 31.19 -16.15 12.48
N SER A 136 31.89 -15.94 11.35
CA SER A 136 31.21 -15.93 10.05
C SER A 136 30.80 -17.35 9.71
N ILE A 137 29.52 -17.60 9.48
CA ILE A 137 29.05 -18.81 8.81
C ILE A 137 28.16 -18.38 7.65
N GLU A 138 28.67 -18.60 6.45
CA GLU A 138 27.95 -18.48 5.20
C GLU A 138 26.87 -19.57 5.12
N SER A 139 25.72 -19.27 4.51
CA SER A 139 24.87 -20.32 3.95
C SER A 139 24.31 -19.84 2.61
N SER A 140 24.94 -20.29 1.53
CA SER A 140 24.35 -20.29 0.20
C SER A 140 23.03 -21.07 0.19
N SER A 141 22.15 -20.74 -0.76
CA SER A 141 21.91 -21.65 -1.89
C SER A 141 21.01 -21.00 -2.93
N GLU A 142 21.55 -20.81 -4.13
CA GLU A 142 20.79 -20.55 -5.34
C GLU A 142 20.01 -21.82 -5.75
N ALA A 143 18.85 -21.63 -6.37
CA ALA A 143 18.10 -22.69 -7.04
C ALA A 143 17.72 -22.25 -8.46
N SER A 144 18.70 -22.29 -9.36
CA SER A 144 18.46 -22.21 -10.81
C SER A 144 17.65 -23.42 -11.27
N ILE A 145 16.57 -23.19 -12.03
CA ILE A 145 15.84 -24.23 -12.74
C ILE A 145 16.05 -23.98 -14.23
N ASP A 146 16.76 -24.90 -14.89
CA ASP A 146 17.26 -24.73 -16.26
C ASP A 146 16.24 -25.15 -17.34
N LEU A 147 16.45 -24.63 -18.55
CA LEU A 147 15.60 -24.82 -19.73
C LEU A 147 15.82 -26.18 -20.40
N ARG A 148 14.72 -26.83 -20.85
CA ARG A 148 14.55 -27.61 -22.10
C ARG A 148 13.20 -28.36 -22.09
N GLY A 149 12.45 -28.47 -23.18
CA GLY A 149 12.57 -27.81 -24.49
C GLY A 149 11.79 -28.51 -25.61
N ALA A 150 11.35 -27.72 -26.61
CA ALA A 150 10.99 -28.10 -27.98
C ALA A 150 9.75 -29.01 -28.21
N PRO A 151 9.23 -29.16 -29.45
CA PRO A 151 9.45 -28.37 -30.69
C PRO A 151 8.16 -27.87 -31.42
N HIS A 152 8.31 -26.89 -32.31
CA HIS A 152 7.41 -26.65 -33.46
C HIS A 152 7.61 -27.75 -34.53
N PRO A 153 6.60 -28.14 -35.35
CA PRO A 153 6.24 -27.42 -36.58
C PRO A 153 4.71 -27.53 -36.93
N MET A 154 4.13 -27.16 -38.09
CA MET A 154 4.61 -26.67 -39.41
C MET A 154 3.82 -25.41 -39.86
N GLU A 155 4.29 -24.84 -40.97
CA GLU A 155 3.72 -23.79 -41.83
C GLU A 155 2.51 -24.23 -42.69
N GLU A 156 1.64 -23.27 -43.07
CA GLU A 156 0.96 -23.26 -44.38
C GLU A 156 0.64 -21.78 -44.81
N PRO A 157 1.17 -21.29 -45.95
CA PRO A 157 0.82 -19.99 -46.53
C PRO A 157 0.03 -20.13 -47.86
N PRO A 158 -0.31 -19.04 -48.56
CA PRO A 158 -1.18 -17.93 -48.16
C PRO A 158 -2.46 -17.89 -49.03
N ARG A 159 -3.42 -17.02 -48.72
CA ARG A 159 -4.51 -16.65 -49.66
C ARG A 159 -4.49 -15.15 -49.96
N GLU A 160 -3.94 -14.79 -51.12
CA GLU A 160 -4.14 -13.47 -51.72
C GLU A 160 -5.57 -13.30 -52.24
N LEU A 161 -6.33 -12.33 -51.73
CA LEU A 161 -7.43 -11.70 -52.46
C LEU A 161 -7.55 -10.22 -52.08
N GLN A 162 -6.96 -9.39 -52.94
CA GLN A 162 -7.22 -7.98 -53.29
C GLN A 162 -7.48 -6.90 -52.19
N PRO A 163 -6.83 -5.72 -52.30
CA PRO A 163 -7.10 -4.59 -51.40
C PRO A 163 -8.38 -3.82 -51.79
N PRO A 164 -9.25 -3.47 -50.82
CA PRO A 164 -10.29 -2.46 -51.02
C PRO A 164 -9.70 -1.03 -50.99
N GLU A 165 -10.45 -0.06 -51.52
CA GLU A 165 -10.01 1.33 -51.74
C GLU A 165 -9.51 2.06 -50.48
N PRO A 166 -8.55 3.01 -50.63
CA PRO A 166 -8.10 3.86 -49.55
C PRO A 166 -9.18 4.90 -49.16
N LEU A 167 -9.97 4.57 -48.15
CA LEU A 167 -10.77 5.56 -47.42
C LEU A 167 -9.85 6.60 -46.74
N PRO A 168 -10.32 7.85 -46.56
CA PRO A 168 -9.49 8.91 -45.99
C PRO A 168 -8.96 8.55 -44.60
N ALA A 169 -7.67 8.77 -44.39
CA ALA A 169 -6.98 8.40 -43.16
C ALA A 169 -7.49 9.20 -41.95
N ILE A 170 -8.34 8.56 -41.14
CA ILE A 170 -8.66 9.03 -39.80
C ILE A 170 -7.49 8.65 -38.90
N SER A 171 -6.82 9.66 -38.33
CA SER A 171 -5.64 9.48 -37.47
C SER A 171 -5.90 8.48 -36.33
N PRO A 172 -5.02 7.49 -36.09
CA PRO A 172 -5.27 6.44 -35.10
C PRO A 172 -5.27 6.93 -33.64
N SER A 173 -4.83 8.15 -33.35
CA SER A 173 -4.75 8.72 -31.98
C SER A 173 -6.08 9.12 -31.34
N GLN A 174 -7.24 8.87 -31.96
CA GLN A 174 -8.56 9.16 -31.36
C GLN A 174 -9.53 7.96 -31.34
N ARG A 175 -9.05 6.74 -31.62
CA ARG A 175 -9.87 5.54 -31.39
C ARG A 175 -9.78 5.15 -29.90
N GLY A 176 -10.61 5.78 -29.08
CA GLY A 176 -10.86 5.32 -27.71
C GLY A 176 -11.34 3.86 -27.69
N PRO A 177 -11.19 3.15 -26.56
CA PRO A 177 -11.47 1.72 -26.48
C PRO A 177 -12.91 1.42 -26.88
N SER A 178 -13.08 0.33 -27.64
CA SER A 178 -14.40 -0.16 -28.07
C SER A 178 -15.30 -0.34 -26.86
N ALA A 179 -16.60 -0.05 -27.01
CA ALA A 179 -17.53 -0.13 -25.89
C ALA A 179 -17.75 -1.57 -25.38
N ASP A 180 -17.42 -2.56 -26.20
CA ASP A 180 -17.43 -3.99 -25.86
C ASP A 180 -16.15 -4.45 -25.14
N ASP A 181 -15.09 -3.64 -25.13
CA ASP A 181 -13.80 -3.96 -24.53
C ASP A 181 -13.75 -3.45 -23.07
N LEU A 182 -14.53 -4.11 -22.22
CA LEU A 182 -14.61 -3.81 -20.78
C LEU A 182 -13.22 -3.78 -20.09
N PRO A 183 -12.26 -4.69 -20.38
CA PRO A 183 -10.89 -4.58 -19.89
C PRO A 183 -10.23 -3.24 -20.22
N ALA A 184 -10.33 -2.76 -21.47
CA ALA A 184 -9.72 -1.49 -21.86
C ALA A 184 -10.43 -0.25 -21.27
N VAL A 185 -11.72 -0.35 -20.93
CA VAL A 185 -12.45 0.69 -20.17
C VAL A 185 -12.01 0.72 -18.70
N ILE A 186 -11.80 -0.46 -18.11
CA ILE A 186 -11.23 -0.64 -16.77
C ILE A 186 -9.82 -0.03 -16.74
N ASP A 187 -8.93 -0.46 -17.64
CA ASP A 187 -7.56 0.06 -17.73
C ASP A 187 -7.52 1.58 -17.96
N PHE A 188 -8.41 2.14 -18.79
CA PHE A 188 -8.48 3.59 -19.01
C PHE A 188 -8.86 4.36 -17.74
N ILE A 189 -9.88 3.91 -17.01
CA ILE A 189 -10.30 4.53 -15.74
C ILE A 189 -9.19 4.40 -14.69
N PHE A 190 -8.56 3.23 -14.59
CA PHE A 190 -7.54 2.96 -13.57
C PHE A 190 -6.15 3.53 -13.88
N ALA A 191 -5.81 3.77 -15.14
CA ALA A 191 -4.54 4.40 -15.54
C ALA A 191 -4.44 5.86 -15.10
N GLU A 192 -5.54 6.64 -15.16
CA GLU A 192 -5.55 8.02 -14.63
C GLU A 192 -5.40 8.07 -13.10
N HIS A 193 -5.86 7.03 -12.38
CA HIS A 193 -6.02 7.06 -10.92
C HIS A 193 -4.95 6.28 -10.13
N SER A 194 -4.22 5.34 -10.75
CA SER A 194 -3.34 4.39 -10.03
C SER A 194 -1.83 4.70 -10.07
N GLY A 195 -1.39 5.72 -10.82
CA GLY A 195 0.03 5.88 -11.18
C GLY A 195 0.85 6.87 -10.34
N GLU A 196 0.60 8.18 -10.51
CA GLU A 196 1.62 9.20 -10.24
C GLU A 196 1.47 9.97 -8.92
N ASN A 197 0.25 10.31 -8.49
CA ASN A 197 0.06 11.19 -7.34
C ASN A 197 0.51 10.53 -6.02
N PHE A 198 0.14 9.27 -5.80
CA PHE A 198 0.47 8.55 -4.56
C PHE A 198 1.97 8.30 -4.38
N ARG A 199 2.71 8.05 -5.48
CA ARG A 199 4.17 7.91 -5.44
C ARG A 199 4.88 9.25 -5.16
N ARG A 200 4.33 10.37 -5.64
CA ARG A 200 4.91 11.71 -5.37
C ARG A 200 4.70 12.15 -3.93
N GLU A 201 3.53 11.89 -3.33
CA GLU A 201 3.31 12.19 -1.90
C GLU A 201 4.13 11.29 -0.96
N ALA A 202 4.22 9.98 -1.24
CA ALA A 202 5.03 9.06 -0.44
C ALA A 202 6.54 9.40 -0.46
N LEU A 203 7.03 10.04 -1.53
CA LEU A 203 8.41 10.53 -1.66
C LEU A 203 8.60 11.99 -1.19
N ALA A 204 7.53 12.69 -0.80
CA ALA A 204 7.60 14.05 -0.24
C ALA A 204 7.55 14.06 1.30
N VAL A 205 7.34 12.89 1.93
CA VAL A 205 7.18 12.70 3.38
C VAL A 205 8.29 11.80 3.96
N ALA A 206 9.23 11.34 3.13
CA ALA A 206 10.40 10.54 3.48
C ALA A 206 11.70 11.32 3.30
#